data_AF-V5FXR3-F1
#
_entry.id   AF-V5FXR3-F1
#
_cell.length_a   1.000
_cell.length_b   1.000
_cell.length_c   1.000
_cell.angle_alpha   90.00
_cell.angle_beta   90.00
_cell.angle_gamma   90.00
#
_symmetry.space_group_name_H-M   'P 1'
#
loop_
_entity.id
_entity.type
_entity.pdbx_description
1 polymer ?
#
loop_
_entity_poly.entity_id
_entity_poly.type
_entity_poly.pdbx_seq_one_letter_code
_entity_poly.pdbx_strand_id
1 'polypeptide(L)'
;QIEDFCETNPLIVEISERFQEYDARAEVIKQLPQKHNIGAVQVAMEMYKLALLVESEAWKHILGKKLGLLYKQKLNKMVDFIKTQEKILNKPIKDLDDCRLAMNCLEVIRENFIEMDMDLGLMEEAYGTFARFNIDVPKEEIERVESLRFNFQNMVTHSKLIQ
;
A
#
# COMPACT_ATOMS: atom_id res chain seq x y z
N GLN A 1 -4.44 -16.41 -9.11
CA GLN A 1 -4.14 -15.27 -10.02
C GLN A 1 -4.01 -13.94 -9.30
N ILE A 2 -5.07 -13.37 -8.69
CA ILE A 2 -4.91 -12.13 -7.88
C ILE A 2 -4.11 -12.44 -6.61
N GLU A 3 -4.37 -13.60 -5.99
CA GLU A 3 -3.64 -14.04 -4.79
C GLU A 3 -2.17 -14.31 -5.10
N ASP A 4 -1.87 -15.10 -6.14
CA ASP A 4 -0.50 -15.36 -6.59
C ASP A 4 0.28 -14.07 -6.92
N PHE A 5 -0.38 -13.07 -7.53
CA PHE A 5 0.24 -11.78 -7.83
C PHE A 5 0.56 -10.99 -6.56
N CYS A 6 -0.38 -10.95 -5.60
CA CYS A 6 -0.15 -10.31 -4.30
C CYS A 6 0.95 -11.02 -3.48
N GLU A 7 1.09 -12.34 -3.60
CA GLU A 7 2.14 -13.13 -2.93
C GLU A 7 3.53 -12.87 -3.50
N THR A 8 3.64 -12.40 -4.75
CA THR A 8 4.91 -12.10 -5.41
C THR A 8 5.53 -10.77 -4.92
N ASN A 9 4.86 -10.03 -4.02
CA ASN A 9 5.25 -8.69 -3.57
C ASN A 9 5.59 -7.75 -4.74
N PRO A 10 4.59 -7.43 -5.58
CA PRO A 10 4.81 -6.75 -6.86
C PRO A 10 5.29 -5.32 -6.65
N LEU A 11 6.07 -4.83 -7.61
CA LEU A 11 6.51 -3.44 -7.64
C LEU A 11 5.34 -2.50 -7.91
N ILE A 12 5.45 -1.25 -7.47
CA ILE A 12 4.40 -0.23 -7.65
C ILE A 12 4.12 0.01 -9.14
N VAL A 13 5.14 -0.10 -9.99
CA VAL A 13 5.03 -0.04 -11.44
C VAL A 13 4.13 -1.16 -11.95
N GLU A 14 4.35 -2.41 -11.51
CA GLU A 14 3.55 -3.58 -11.91
C GLU A 14 2.10 -3.46 -11.42
N ILE A 15 1.90 -2.93 -10.20
CA ILE A 15 0.56 -2.65 -9.67
C ILE A 15 -0.16 -1.62 -10.56
N SER A 16 0.54 -0.54 -10.94
CA SER A 16 0.00 0.52 -11.78
C SER A 16 -0.34 0.04 -13.18
N GLU A 17 0.55 -0.75 -13.79
CA GLU A 17 0.32 -1.41 -15.08
C GLU A 17 -0.91 -2.32 -15.01
N ARG A 18 -1.05 -3.09 -13.94
CA ARG A 18 -2.19 -3.98 -13.75
C ARG A 18 -3.51 -3.23 -13.63
N PHE A 19 -3.55 -2.12 -12.90
CA PHE A 19 -4.75 -1.26 -12.87
C PHE A 19 -5.05 -0.64 -14.24
N GLN A 20 -4.02 -0.22 -14.97
CA GLN A 20 -4.18 0.29 -16.32
C GLN A 20 -4.72 -0.78 -17.29
N GLU A 21 -4.31 -2.04 -17.16
CA GLU A 21 -4.88 -3.15 -17.92
C GLU A 21 -6.38 -3.32 -17.66
N TYR A 22 -6.82 -3.22 -16.40
CA TYR A 22 -8.25 -3.30 -16.07
C TYR A 22 -9.04 -2.14 -16.69
N ASP A 23 -8.51 -0.92 -16.65
CA ASP A 23 -9.14 0.23 -17.27
C ASP A 23 -9.20 0.11 -18.80
N ALA A 24 -8.12 -0.37 -19.42
CA ALA A 24 -8.09 -0.63 -20.86
C ALA A 24 -9.11 -1.70 -21.28
N ARG A 25 -9.26 -2.78 -20.50
CA ARG A 25 -10.28 -3.82 -20.73
C ARG A 25 -11.69 -3.25 -20.61
N ALA A 26 -11.95 -2.43 -19.59
CA ALA A 26 -13.24 -1.76 -19.43
C ALA A 26 -13.56 -0.86 -20.63
N GLU A 27 -12.57 -0.15 -21.17
CA GLU A 27 -12.74 0.69 -22.36
C GLU A 27 -13.06 -0.13 -23.62
N VAL A 28 -12.38 -1.26 -23.82
CA VAL A 28 -12.71 -2.20 -24.91
C VAL A 28 -14.15 -2.71 -24.80
N ILE A 29 -14.59 -3.06 -23.58
CA ILE A 29 -15.97 -3.51 -23.33
C ILE A 29 -16.96 -2.39 -23.66
N LYS A 30 -16.67 -1.12 -23.33
CA LYS A 30 -17.54 0.03 -23.67
C LYS A 30 -17.67 0.22 -25.19
N GLN A 31 -16.62 -0.06 -25.95
CA GLN A 31 -16.59 0.08 -27.41
C GLN A 31 -17.30 -1.06 -28.16
N LEU A 32 -17.70 -2.14 -27.48
CA LEU A 32 -18.47 -3.22 -28.11
C LEU A 32 -19.79 -2.71 -28.71
N PRO A 33 -20.25 -3.28 -29.84
CA PRO A 33 -21.49 -2.86 -30.48
C PRO A 33 -22.70 -3.12 -29.57
N GLN A 34 -23.71 -2.24 -29.60
CA GLN A 34 -24.94 -2.41 -28.83
C GLN A 34 -25.79 -3.61 -29.28
N LYS A 35 -25.64 -4.02 -30.54
CA LYS A 35 -26.37 -5.11 -31.17
C LYS A 35 -25.40 -5.94 -32.00
N HIS A 36 -25.56 -7.25 -31.95
CA HIS A 36 -24.78 -8.18 -32.76
C HIS A 36 -25.72 -9.10 -33.52
N ASN A 37 -25.66 -9.06 -34.86
CA ASN A 37 -26.52 -9.86 -35.72
C ASN A 37 -25.80 -11.17 -36.08
N ILE A 38 -26.46 -12.30 -35.81
CA ILE A 38 -26.00 -13.65 -36.13
C ILE A 38 -27.05 -14.26 -37.07
N GLY A 39 -26.85 -14.11 -38.39
CA GLY A 39 -27.80 -14.57 -39.39
C GLY A 39 -29.17 -13.91 -39.22
N ALA A 40 -30.19 -14.71 -38.93
CA ALA A 40 -31.57 -14.26 -38.69
C ALA A 40 -31.85 -13.82 -37.24
N VAL A 41 -30.87 -13.91 -36.33
CA VAL A 41 -31.02 -13.58 -34.90
C VAL A 41 -30.25 -12.30 -34.58
N GLN A 42 -30.84 -11.40 -33.80
CA GLN A 42 -30.17 -10.21 -33.26
C GLN A 42 -30.01 -10.36 -31.75
N VAL A 43 -28.76 -10.27 -31.28
CA VAL A 43 -28.42 -10.27 -29.85
C VAL A 43 -28.31 -8.83 -29.37
N ALA A 44 -29.12 -8.47 -28.37
CA ALA A 44 -28.98 -7.22 -27.64
C ALA A 44 -27.81 -7.35 -26.65
N MET A 45 -26.76 -6.57 -26.85
CA MET A 45 -25.53 -6.67 -26.05
C MET A 45 -25.55 -5.78 -24.80
N GLU A 46 -26.61 -5.00 -24.57
CA GLU A 46 -26.66 -3.99 -23.51
C GLU A 46 -26.46 -4.59 -22.11
N MET A 47 -27.25 -5.59 -21.71
CA MET A 47 -27.10 -6.24 -20.41
C MET A 47 -25.77 -7.00 -20.28
N TYR A 48 -25.28 -7.56 -21.38
CA TYR A 48 -24.00 -8.28 -21.41
C TYR A 48 -22.82 -7.33 -21.20
N LYS A 49 -22.81 -6.17 -21.87
CA LYS A 49 -21.81 -5.11 -21.67
C LYS A 49 -21.83 -4.61 -20.23
N LEU A 50 -23.02 -4.36 -19.68
CA LEU A 50 -23.15 -3.92 -18.29
C LEU A 50 -22.57 -4.96 -17.32
N ALA A 51 -22.93 -6.24 -17.47
CA ALA A 51 -22.41 -7.31 -16.62
C ALA A 51 -20.88 -7.42 -16.70
N LEU A 52 -20.31 -7.35 -17.91
CA LEU A 52 -18.85 -7.38 -18.10
C LEU A 52 -18.15 -6.16 -17.48
N LEU A 53 -18.73 -4.97 -17.57
CA LEU A 53 -18.17 -3.77 -16.95
C LEU A 53 -18.15 -3.88 -15.43
N VAL A 54 -19.26 -4.34 -14.83
CA VAL A 54 -19.36 -4.55 -13.38
C VAL A 54 -18.32 -5.57 -12.90
N GLU A 55 -18.16 -6.69 -13.61
CA GLU A 55 -17.17 -7.71 -13.24
C GLU A 55 -15.72 -7.19 -13.38
N SER A 56 -15.44 -6.44 -14.47
CA SER A 56 -14.12 -5.85 -14.69
C SER A 56 -13.76 -4.84 -13.60
N GLU A 57 -14.71 -4.01 -13.18
CA GLU A 57 -14.54 -3.05 -12.09
C GLU A 57 -14.38 -3.78 -10.74
N ALA A 58 -15.18 -4.82 -10.49
CA ALA A 58 -15.07 -5.64 -9.29
C ALA A 58 -13.66 -6.26 -9.14
N TRP A 59 -13.06 -6.79 -10.22
CA TRP A 59 -11.70 -7.35 -10.15
C TRP A 59 -10.64 -6.30 -9.82
N LYS A 60 -10.77 -5.08 -10.35
CA LYS A 60 -9.91 -3.94 -10.01
C LYS A 60 -9.98 -3.61 -8.51
N HIS A 61 -11.20 -3.53 -7.96
CA HIS A 61 -11.39 -3.27 -6.52
C HIS A 61 -10.91 -4.41 -5.63
N ILE A 62 -11.11 -5.68 -6.04
CA ILE A 62 -10.62 -6.85 -5.28
C ILE A 62 -9.10 -6.82 -5.18
N LEU A 63 -8.40 -6.55 -6.29
CA LEU A 63 -6.94 -6.40 -6.30
C LEU A 63 -6.50 -5.27 -5.36
N GLY A 64 -7.12 -4.08 -5.50
CA GLY A 64 -6.82 -2.93 -4.65
C GLY A 64 -7.02 -3.20 -3.16
N LYS A 65 -8.11 -3.89 -2.79
CA LYS A 65 -8.41 -4.27 -1.40
C LYS A 65 -7.39 -5.25 -0.83
N LYS A 66 -6.96 -6.24 -1.63
CA LYS A 66 -5.93 -7.22 -1.20
C LYS A 66 -4.58 -6.54 -1.00
N LEU A 67 -4.16 -5.69 -1.94
CA LEU A 67 -2.93 -4.90 -1.79
C LEU A 67 -3.03 -3.96 -0.58
N GLY A 68 -4.14 -3.27 -0.39
CA GLY A 68 -4.38 -2.41 0.78
C GLY A 68 -4.21 -3.17 2.11
N LEU A 69 -4.69 -4.42 2.20
CA LEU A 69 -4.48 -5.25 3.39
C LEU A 69 -3.00 -5.56 3.64
N LEU A 70 -2.22 -5.84 2.58
CA LEU A 70 -0.78 -6.08 2.69
C LEU A 70 -0.03 -4.83 3.17
N TYR A 71 -0.31 -3.68 2.55
CA TYR A 71 0.29 -2.40 2.96
C TYR A 71 -0.12 -2.01 4.37
N LYS A 72 -1.36 -2.27 4.79
CA LYS A 72 -1.82 -2.06 6.17
C LYS A 72 -1.04 -2.91 7.18
N GLN A 73 -0.77 -4.17 6.87
CA GLN A 73 0.04 -5.03 7.74
C GLN A 73 1.47 -4.50 7.87
N LYS A 74 2.07 -4.06 6.75
CA LYS A 74 3.41 -3.47 6.73
C LYS A 74 3.45 -2.14 7.51
N LEU A 75 2.42 -1.31 7.37
CA LEU A 75 2.24 -0.06 8.12
C LEU A 75 2.19 -0.32 9.63
N ASN A 76 1.39 -1.30 10.07
CA ASN A 76 1.30 -1.63 11.49
C ASN A 76 2.66 -2.10 12.05
N LYS A 77 3.41 -2.92 11.31
CA LYS A 77 4.77 -3.34 11.71
C LYS A 77 5.71 -2.15 11.92
N MET A 78 5.68 -1.16 11.03
CA MET A 78 6.51 0.05 11.17
C MET A 78 6.09 0.90 12.36
N VAL A 79 4.79 1.09 12.57
CA VAL A 79 4.25 1.81 13.74
C VAL A 79 4.73 1.14 15.03
N ASP A 80 4.65 -0.19 15.11
CA ASP A 80 5.06 -0.94 16.29
C ASP A 80 6.58 -0.87 16.51
N PHE A 81 7.37 -0.89 15.44
CA PHE A 81 8.81 -0.68 15.51
C PHE A 81 9.14 0.69 16.10
N ILE A 82 8.59 1.78 15.55
CA ILE A 82 8.86 3.15 16.02
C ILE A 82 8.46 3.29 17.49
N LYS A 83 7.26 2.81 17.88
CA LYS A 83 6.82 2.84 19.28
C LYS A 83 7.77 2.10 20.23
N THR A 84 8.30 0.97 19.78
CA THR A 84 9.23 0.17 20.58
C THR A 84 10.54 0.92 20.79
N GLN A 85 11.10 1.50 19.73
CA GLN A 85 12.34 2.26 19.82
C GLN A 85 12.16 3.55 20.62
N GLU A 86 11.10 4.32 20.38
CA GLU A 86 10.80 5.52 21.16
C GLU A 86 10.63 5.24 22.65
N LYS A 87 9.99 4.11 23.02
CA LYS A 87 9.88 3.70 24.41
C LYS A 87 11.24 3.47 25.07
N ILE A 88 12.20 2.92 24.32
CA ILE A 88 13.57 2.73 24.78
C ILE A 88 14.30 4.06 24.89
N LEU A 89 14.21 4.92 23.86
CA LEU A 89 14.88 6.22 23.83
C LEU A 89 14.36 7.18 24.92
N ASN A 90 13.07 7.10 25.27
CA ASN A 90 12.47 7.90 26.34
C ASN A 90 12.85 7.43 27.76
N LYS A 91 13.50 6.27 27.91
CA LYS A 91 13.92 5.78 29.23
C LYS A 91 15.11 6.62 29.72
N PRO A 92 15.01 7.27 30.90
CA PRO A 92 16.13 8.04 31.43
C PRO A 92 17.27 7.10 31.83
N ILE A 93 18.50 7.47 31.47
CA ILE A 93 19.70 6.69 31.76
C ILE A 93 20.12 6.92 33.22
N LYS A 94 20.07 5.87 34.05
CA LYS A 94 20.47 5.95 35.47
C LYS A 94 21.71 5.11 35.79
N ASP A 95 21.91 4.02 35.06
CA ASP A 95 23.02 3.09 35.26
C ASP A 95 23.63 2.62 33.93
N LEU A 96 24.63 1.75 34.03
CA LEU A 96 25.34 1.20 32.87
C LEU A 96 24.46 0.26 32.03
N ASP A 97 23.49 -0.41 32.65
CA ASP A 97 22.55 -1.29 31.94
C ASP A 97 21.59 -0.48 31.07
N ASP A 98 21.11 0.66 31.57
CA ASP A 98 20.32 1.62 30.79
C ASP A 98 21.11 2.18 29.60
N CYS A 99 22.39 2.50 29.82
CA CYS A 99 23.28 2.96 28.75
C CYS A 99 23.44 1.88 27.66
N ARG A 100 23.65 0.61 28.06
CA ARG A 100 23.78 -0.51 27.11
C ARG A 100 22.49 -0.71 26.29
N LEU A 101 21.34 -0.60 26.95
CA LEU A 101 20.04 -0.73 26.30
C LEU A 101 19.77 0.40 25.29
N ALA A 102 20.12 1.64 25.64
CA ALA A 102 20.05 2.78 24.72
C ALA A 102 20.98 2.61 23.51
N MET A 103 22.24 2.19 23.72
CA MET A 103 23.20 1.97 22.64
C MET A 103 22.77 0.87 21.68
N ASN A 104 22.24 -0.25 22.19
CA ASN A 104 21.69 -1.31 21.34
C ASN A 104 20.48 -0.81 20.51
N CYS A 105 19.62 0.03 21.09
CA CYS A 105 18.51 0.65 20.37
C CYS A 105 19.00 1.54 19.23
N LEU A 106 20.00 2.40 19.47
CA LEU A 106 20.60 3.23 18.43
C LEU A 106 21.19 2.41 17.28
N GLU A 107 21.83 1.28 17.58
CA GLU A 107 22.35 0.36 16.58
C GLU A 107 21.23 -0.25 15.73
N VAL A 108 20.18 -0.77 16.37
CA VAL A 108 19.01 -1.34 15.66
C VAL A 108 18.32 -0.29 14.79
N ILE A 109 18.18 0.95 15.26
CA ILE A 109 17.64 2.05 14.45
C ILE A 109 18.51 2.29 13.21
N ARG A 110 19.84 2.35 13.39
CA ARG A 110 20.79 2.61 12.31
C ARG A 110 20.77 1.50 11.24
N GLU A 111 20.73 0.24 11.66
CA GLU A 111 20.72 -0.91 10.75
C GLU A 111 19.44 -0.95 9.89
N ASN A 112 18.29 -0.67 10.51
CA ASN A 112 17.00 -0.72 9.82
C ASN A 112 16.60 0.60 9.13
N PHE A 113 17.39 1.68 9.29
CA PHE A 113 17.04 3.02 8.80
C PHE A 113 16.75 3.06 7.29
N ILE A 114 17.65 2.47 6.49
CA ILE A 114 17.56 2.52 5.03
C ILE A 114 16.33 1.75 4.53
N GLU A 115 16.12 0.54 5.07
CA GLU A 115 14.96 -0.29 4.70
C GLU A 115 13.65 0.41 5.07
N MET A 116 13.56 0.98 6.28
CA MET A 116 12.37 1.71 6.71
C MET A 116 12.08 2.96 5.87
N ASP A 117 13.09 3.76 5.53
CA ASP A 117 12.87 4.98 4.73
C ASP A 117 12.44 4.63 3.30
N MET A 118 13.03 3.60 2.69
CA MET A 118 12.59 3.09 1.39
C MET A 118 11.16 2.55 1.45
N ASP A 119 10.85 1.73 2.44
CA ASP A 119 9.54 1.13 2.62
C ASP A 119 8.45 2.19 2.83
N LEU A 120 8.76 3.26 3.54
CA LEU A 120 7.84 4.36 3.79
C LEU A 120 7.58 5.16 2.50
N GLY A 121 8.62 5.40 1.68
CA GLY A 121 8.44 5.99 0.35
C GLY A 121 7.59 5.12 -0.58
N LEU A 122 7.82 3.80 -0.60
CA LEU A 122 7.01 2.86 -1.37
C LEU A 122 5.55 2.83 -0.91
N MET A 123 5.29 2.94 0.39
CA MET A 123 3.92 3.05 0.90
C MET A 123 3.23 4.32 0.40
N GLU A 124 3.89 5.48 0.53
CA GLU A 124 3.35 6.77 0.08
C GLU A 124 2.98 6.73 -1.40
N GLU A 125 3.87 6.18 -2.24
CA GLU A 125 3.62 6.02 -3.67
C GLU A 125 2.49 5.02 -3.95
N ALA A 126 2.42 3.89 -3.23
CA ALA A 126 1.35 2.90 -3.41
C ALA A 126 -0.04 3.47 -3.07
N TYR A 127 -0.18 4.20 -1.96
CA TYR A 127 -1.43 4.87 -1.60
C TYR A 127 -1.77 6.00 -2.58
N GLY A 128 -0.77 6.69 -3.13
CA GLY A 128 -0.94 7.62 -4.26
C GLY A 128 -1.49 6.93 -5.51
N THR A 129 -0.97 5.75 -5.86
CA THR A 129 -1.49 4.93 -6.96
C THR A 129 -2.93 4.48 -6.70
N PHE A 130 -3.26 4.03 -5.49
CA PHE A 130 -4.64 3.68 -5.14
C PHE A 130 -5.61 4.85 -5.32
N ALA A 131 -5.22 6.05 -4.87
CA ALA A 131 -6.01 7.26 -5.07
C ALA A 131 -6.18 7.59 -6.56
N ARG A 132 -5.11 7.49 -7.37
CA ARG A 132 -5.15 7.75 -8.82
C ARG A 132 -6.13 6.82 -9.56
N PHE A 133 -6.23 5.57 -9.13
CA PHE A 133 -7.09 4.57 -9.76
C PHE A 133 -8.48 4.41 -9.10
N ASN A 134 -8.86 5.32 -8.20
CA ASN A 134 -10.13 5.29 -7.44
C ASN A 134 -10.35 3.97 -6.68
N ILE A 135 -9.30 3.42 -6.09
CA ILE A 135 -9.42 2.29 -5.18
C ILE A 135 -9.88 2.79 -3.82
N ASP A 136 -10.96 2.21 -3.30
CA ASP A 136 -11.48 2.55 -1.97
C ASP A 136 -10.50 2.16 -0.86
N VAL A 137 -9.83 3.17 -0.32
CA VAL A 137 -8.97 3.06 0.84
C VAL A 137 -9.53 3.92 1.97
N PRO A 138 -9.60 3.41 3.22
CA PRO A 138 -10.03 4.21 4.36
C PRO A 138 -9.14 5.45 4.54
N LYS A 139 -9.75 6.63 4.70
CA LYS A 139 -9.01 7.89 4.93
C LYS A 139 -8.10 7.81 6.15
N GLU A 140 -8.51 7.10 7.19
CA GLU A 140 -7.71 6.84 8.39
C GLU A 140 -6.37 6.16 8.06
N GLU A 141 -6.31 5.29 7.05
CA GLU A 141 -5.05 4.63 6.67
C GLU A 141 -4.11 5.61 5.96
N ILE A 142 -4.65 6.50 5.13
CA ILE A 142 -3.89 7.54 4.43
C ILE A 142 -3.26 8.50 5.45
N GLU A 143 -4.06 9.00 6.40
CA GLU A 143 -3.57 9.88 7.48
C GLU A 143 -2.52 9.19 8.37
N ARG A 144 -2.66 7.86 8.57
CA ARG A 144 -1.66 7.07 9.32
C ARG A 144 -0.32 6.96 8.60
N VAL A 145 -0.30 6.90 7.26
CA VAL A 145 0.95 6.90 6.49
C VAL A 145 1.64 8.26 6.59
N GLU A 146 0.89 9.36 6.43
CA GLU A 146 1.44 10.71 6.55
C GLU A 146 2.03 10.98 7.94
N SER A 147 1.31 10.59 8.99
CA SER A 147 1.79 10.70 10.36
C SER A 147 2.96 9.76 10.67
N LEU A 148 3.08 8.62 9.97
CA LEU A 148 4.20 7.70 10.14
C LEU A 148 5.52 8.34 9.70
N ARG A 149 5.54 9.10 8.59
CA ARG A 149 6.75 9.82 8.16
C ARG A 149 7.23 10.79 9.23
N PHE A 150 6.32 11.54 9.82
CA PHE A 150 6.62 12.47 10.89
C PHE A 150 7.17 11.75 12.12
N ASN A 151 6.53 10.67 12.57
CA ASN A 151 6.99 9.87 13.71
C ASN A 151 8.37 9.25 13.48
N PHE A 152 8.63 8.74 12.27
CA PHE A 152 9.93 8.20 11.90
C PHE A 152 11.03 9.27 11.95
N GLN A 153 10.76 10.44 11.38
CA GLN A 153 11.69 11.57 11.41
C GLN A 153 11.98 12.05 12.84
N ASN A 154 10.96 12.07 13.70
CA ASN A 154 11.11 12.44 15.11
C ASN A 154 11.97 11.42 15.86
N MET A 155 11.71 10.12 15.71
CA MET A 155 12.51 9.06 16.30
C MET A 155 13.99 9.18 15.90
N VAL A 156 14.26 9.43 14.62
CA VAL A 156 15.63 9.60 14.08
C VAL A 156 16.28 10.88 14.62
N THR A 157 15.50 11.93 14.85
CA THR A 157 16.02 13.17 15.45
C THR A 157 16.35 12.95 16.92
N HIS A 158 15.48 12.26 17.66
CA HIS A 158 15.70 11.91 19.05
C HIS A 158 16.92 10.99 19.21
N SER A 159 17.08 9.99 18.34
CA SER A 159 18.23 9.09 18.38
C SER A 159 19.56 9.84 18.19
N LYS A 160 19.57 10.91 17.37
CA LYS A 160 20.76 11.77 17.18
C LYS A 160 21.08 12.65 18.40
N LEU A 161 20.10 12.98 19.24
CA LEU A 161 20.33 13.78 20.45
C LEU A 161 20.95 12.96 21.59
N ILE A 162 20.76 11.65 21.59
CA ILE A 162 21.28 10.71 22.60
C ILE A 162 22.70 10.24 22.23
N GLN A 163 23.10 10.39 20.96
CA GLN A 163 24.40 10.00 20.41
C GLN A 163 25.51 10.99 20.78
#